data_AF-A0A5C1AR34-F1
#
_entry.id   AF-A0A5C1AR34-F1
#
_cell.length_a   1.000
_cell.length_b   1.000
_cell.length_c   1.000
_cell.angle_alpha   90.00
_cell.angle_beta   90.00
_cell.angle_gamma   90.00
#
_symmetry.space_group_name_H-M   'P 1'
#
loop_
_entity.id
_entity.type
_entity.pdbx_description
1 polymer ?
#
loop_
_entity_poly.entity_id
_entity_poly.type
_entity_poly.pdbx_seq_one_letter_code
_entity_poly.pdbx_strand_id
1 'polypeptide(L)'
;MSEDFDKAFATLMKLEGGYVNDAADDGGETNFGISKAQYPNVDVAHLTQDQAKAIYRKDFWDKFRCGDMPFPIGGLLFDCVVNHNPTNPVKWMQSNIGVLADGIIGPRTVAAAQASRDPVGVATEMTVKRVEYVKTLPDYPRFGKGWHARHVRALSAAISNWR
;
A
#
# COMPACT_ATOMS: atom_id res chain seq x y z
N MET A 1 1.24 16.27 -1.22
CA MET A 1 1.04 17.14 -0.02
C MET A 1 0.40 16.32 1.10
N SER A 2 0.28 16.81 2.34
CA SER A 2 -0.29 16.01 3.45
C SER A 2 -1.68 15.46 3.14
N GLU A 3 -2.48 16.19 2.37
CA GLU A 3 -3.82 15.80 1.93
C GLU A 3 -3.85 14.49 1.11
N ASP A 4 -2.82 14.25 0.29
CA ASP A 4 -2.74 13.04 -0.53
C ASP A 4 -2.54 11.79 0.32
N PHE A 5 -1.67 11.90 1.33
CA PHE A 5 -1.48 10.82 2.28
C PHE A 5 -2.79 10.53 3.03
N ASP A 6 -3.51 11.57 3.46
CA ASP A 6 -4.75 11.43 4.21
C ASP A 6 -5.83 10.71 3.41
N LYS A 7 -5.98 11.03 2.11
CA LYS A 7 -6.88 10.33 1.18
C LYS A 7 -6.48 8.86 1.00
N ALA A 8 -5.18 8.59 0.83
CA ALA A 8 -4.67 7.22 0.67
C ALA A 8 -4.85 6.38 1.94
N PHE A 9 -4.55 6.95 3.12
CA PHE A 9 -4.73 6.31 4.41
C PHE A 9 -6.20 6.00 4.70
N ALA A 10 -7.10 6.98 4.49
CA ALA A 10 -8.53 6.77 4.65
C ALA A 10 -9.07 5.66 3.72
N THR A 11 -8.50 5.54 2.52
CA THR A 11 -8.86 4.48 1.56
C THR A 11 -8.39 3.11 2.05
N LEU A 12 -7.13 3.00 2.48
CA LEU A 12 -6.57 1.77 3.03
C LEU A 12 -7.43 1.23 4.19
N MET A 13 -7.76 2.08 5.16
CA MET A 13 -8.57 1.71 6.32
C MET A 13 -9.99 1.24 5.94
N LYS A 14 -10.59 1.84 4.91
CA LYS A 14 -11.89 1.37 4.38
C LYS A 14 -11.79 0.00 3.74
N LEU A 15 -10.67 -0.32 3.09
CA LEU A 15 -10.47 -1.58 2.37
C LEU A 15 -10.13 -2.76 3.29
N GLU A 16 -9.48 -2.52 4.42
CA GLU A 16 -9.13 -3.57 5.40
C GLU A 16 -10.35 -4.15 6.14
N GLY A 17 -11.52 -3.52 6.02
CA GLY A 17 -12.76 -3.97 6.68
C GLY A 17 -13.45 -2.88 7.48
N GLY A 18 -12.94 -1.65 7.44
CA GLY A 18 -13.40 -0.58 8.31
C GLY A 18 -12.83 -0.71 9.72
N TYR A 19 -12.94 0.37 10.48
CA TYR A 19 -12.47 0.46 11.86
C TYR A 19 -13.20 -0.57 12.73
N VAL A 20 -12.48 -1.59 13.19
CA VAL A 20 -12.96 -2.52 14.22
C VAL A 20 -12.10 -2.31 15.46
N ASN A 21 -12.70 -1.73 16.49
CA ASN A 21 -12.12 -1.62 17.82
C ASN A 21 -12.58 -2.83 18.62
N ASP A 22 -11.83 -3.93 18.54
CA ASP A 22 -12.07 -5.10 19.39
C ASP A 22 -10.92 -5.25 20.38
N ALA A 23 -11.20 -4.97 21.65
CA ALA A 23 -10.21 -4.98 22.74
C ALA A 23 -10.04 -6.39 23.35
N ALA A 24 -10.66 -7.42 22.77
CA ALA A 24 -10.87 -8.72 23.43
C ALA A 24 -10.24 -9.94 22.72
N ASP A 25 -9.38 -9.76 21.71
CA ASP A 25 -8.85 -10.90 20.93
C ASP A 25 -7.36 -11.17 21.21
N ASP A 26 -7.07 -12.30 21.87
CA ASP A 26 -5.73 -12.74 22.31
C ASP A 26 -4.88 -13.35 21.17
N GLY A 27 -5.25 -13.10 19.92
CA GLY A 27 -4.49 -13.47 18.72
C GLY A 27 -3.31 -12.54 18.43
N GLY A 28 -2.59 -12.08 19.47
CA GLY A 28 -1.47 -11.14 19.41
C GLY A 28 -1.90 -9.69 19.19
N GLU A 29 -1.66 -8.82 20.18
CA GLU A 29 -2.04 -7.39 20.21
C GLU A 29 -1.84 -6.73 18.83
N THR A 30 -2.95 -6.45 18.12
CA THR A 30 -2.96 -5.79 16.82
C THR A 30 -4.09 -4.77 16.80
N ASN A 31 -3.78 -3.52 16.46
CA ASN A 31 -4.74 -2.43 16.37
C ASN A 31 -4.43 -1.57 15.13
N PHE A 32 -5.44 -1.16 14.36
CA PHE A 32 -5.27 -0.47 13.06
C PHE A 32 -4.31 -1.17 12.08
N GLY A 33 -4.25 -2.52 12.09
CA GLY A 33 -3.31 -3.28 11.27
C GLY A 33 -1.85 -3.24 11.76
N ILE A 34 -1.58 -2.58 12.89
CA ILE A 34 -0.27 -2.50 13.55
C ILE A 34 -0.20 -3.55 14.66
N SER A 35 0.67 -4.55 14.49
CA SER A 35 0.86 -5.62 15.48
C SER A 35 2.05 -5.37 16.41
N LYS A 36 1.94 -5.83 17.66
CA LYS A 36 3.01 -5.76 18.66
C LYS A 36 4.27 -6.51 18.23
N ALA A 37 4.10 -7.60 17.46
CA ALA A 37 5.21 -8.36 16.90
C ALA A 37 6.06 -7.53 15.91
N GLN A 38 5.40 -6.74 15.05
CA GLN A 38 6.09 -5.86 14.11
C GLN A 38 6.59 -4.57 14.78
N TYR A 39 5.86 -4.09 15.80
CA TYR A 39 6.13 -2.84 16.52
C TYR A 39 6.24 -3.07 18.03
N PRO A 40 7.31 -3.72 18.52
CA PRO A 40 7.45 -4.10 19.93
C PRO A 40 7.44 -2.91 20.89
N ASN A 41 7.88 -1.74 20.40
CA ASN A 41 7.97 -0.51 21.20
C ASN A 41 6.70 0.35 21.16
N VAL A 42 5.66 -0.07 20.42
CA VAL A 42 4.37 0.64 20.37
C VAL A 42 3.44 0.04 21.41
N ASP A 43 2.74 0.90 22.16
CA ASP A 43 1.60 0.48 22.98
C ASP A 43 0.41 0.25 22.04
N VAL A 44 0.26 -0.99 21.58
CA VAL A 44 -0.75 -1.35 20.56
C VAL A 44 -2.15 -1.33 21.16
N ALA A 45 -2.28 -1.72 22.44
CA ALA A 45 -3.56 -1.73 23.16
C ALA A 45 -4.20 -0.33 23.26
N HIS A 46 -3.39 0.71 23.46
CA HIS A 46 -3.86 2.09 23.54
C HIS A 46 -3.51 2.94 22.31
N LEU A 47 -3.21 2.29 21.18
CA LEU A 47 -2.85 2.99 19.96
C LEU A 47 -4.03 3.86 19.51
N THR A 48 -3.76 5.15 19.29
CA THR A 48 -4.74 6.06 18.69
C THR A 48 -4.64 6.04 17.17
N GLN A 49 -5.72 6.44 16.50
CA GLN A 49 -5.71 6.54 15.04
C GLN A 49 -4.63 7.50 14.53
N ASP A 50 -4.38 8.62 15.22
CA ASP A 50 -3.34 9.58 14.83
C ASP A 50 -1.93 8.99 14.97
N GLN A 51 -1.69 8.19 16.01
CA GLN A 51 -0.42 7.46 16.16
C GLN A 51 -0.26 6.39 15.07
N ALA A 52 -1.30 5.61 14.78
CA ALA A 52 -1.28 4.65 13.68
C ALA A 52 -1.00 5.37 12.35
N LYS A 53 -1.71 6.46 12.06
CA LYS A 53 -1.53 7.29 10.88
C LYS A 53 -0.09 7.82 10.78
N ALA A 54 0.53 8.24 11.88
CA ALA A 54 1.94 8.66 11.90
C ALA A 54 2.90 7.51 11.56
N ILE A 55 2.64 6.29 12.04
CA ILE A 55 3.40 5.08 11.68
C ILE A 55 3.26 4.81 10.18
N TYR A 56 2.03 4.79 9.64
CA TYR A 56 1.80 4.56 8.22
C TYR A 56 2.47 5.61 7.32
N ARG A 57 2.44 6.88 7.75
CA ARG A 57 3.12 7.97 7.06
C ARG A 57 4.62 7.70 6.99
N LYS A 58 5.26 7.47 8.13
CA LYS A 58 6.71 7.33 8.22
C LYS A 58 7.20 6.06 7.53
N ASP A 59 6.62 4.92 7.89
CA ASP A 59 7.21 3.62 7.58
C ASP A 59 6.79 3.08 6.21
N PHE A 60 5.76 3.68 5.59
CA PHE A 60 5.30 3.31 4.26
C PHE A 60 5.26 4.51 3.30
N TRP A 61 4.50 5.55 3.61
CA TRP A 61 4.30 6.65 2.65
C TRP A 61 5.58 7.41 2.33
N ASP A 62 6.28 7.90 3.34
CA ASP A 62 7.51 8.70 3.20
C ASP A 62 8.69 7.78 2.83
N LYS A 63 8.82 6.62 3.49
CA LYS A 63 9.89 5.63 3.21
C LYS A 63 9.90 5.17 1.74
N PHE A 64 8.73 4.92 1.16
CA PHE A 64 8.60 4.52 -0.24
C PHE A 64 8.23 5.68 -1.16
N ARG A 65 8.38 6.92 -0.68
CA ARG A 65 8.23 8.15 -1.47
C ARG A 65 6.93 8.15 -2.29
N CYS A 66 5.85 7.62 -1.72
CA CYS A 66 4.58 7.46 -2.41
C CYS A 66 4.00 8.81 -2.85
N GLY A 67 4.19 9.85 -2.03
CA GLY A 67 3.79 11.22 -2.36
C GLY A 67 4.63 11.91 -3.43
N ASP A 68 5.77 11.33 -3.82
CA ASP A 68 6.62 11.84 -4.90
C ASP A 68 6.24 11.25 -6.26
N MET A 69 5.26 10.35 -6.32
CA MET A 69 4.77 9.73 -7.55
C MET A 69 3.49 10.44 -8.03
N PRO A 70 3.22 10.50 -9.34
CA PRO A 70 1.93 11.01 -9.80
C PRO A 70 0.80 10.03 -9.40
N PHE A 71 -0.39 10.56 -9.17
CA PHE A 71 -1.57 9.72 -8.97
C PHE A 71 -2.07 9.18 -10.32
N PRO A 72 -2.55 7.92 -10.38
CA PRO A 72 -2.83 7.01 -9.26
C PRO A 72 -1.64 6.17 -8.73
N ILE A 73 -0.44 6.28 -9.30
CA ILE A 73 0.71 5.43 -8.95
C ILE A 73 1.04 5.52 -7.45
N GLY A 74 1.17 6.73 -6.91
CA GLY A 74 1.53 6.93 -5.50
C GLY A 74 0.56 6.28 -4.52
N GLY A 75 -0.73 6.50 -4.73
CA GLY A 75 -1.79 5.92 -3.89
C GLY A 75 -1.84 4.40 -3.94
N LEU A 76 -1.69 3.81 -5.14
CA LEU A 76 -1.65 2.35 -5.29
C LEU A 76 -0.35 1.76 -4.73
N LEU A 77 0.79 2.42 -4.92
CA LEU A 77 2.07 1.97 -4.38
C LEU A 77 2.01 1.86 -2.86
N PHE A 78 1.46 2.87 -2.18
CA PHE A 78 1.25 2.87 -0.73
C PHE A 78 0.46 1.63 -0.28
N ASP A 79 -0.69 1.38 -0.89
CA ASP A 79 -1.51 0.21 -0.60
C ASP A 79 -0.76 -1.12 -0.82
N CYS A 80 0.01 -1.21 -1.91
CA CYS A 80 0.81 -2.39 -2.21
C CYS A 80 1.94 -2.64 -1.19
N VAL A 81 2.70 -1.61 -0.78
CA VAL A 81 3.83 -1.76 0.16
C VAL A 81 3.38 -2.03 1.60
N VAL A 82 2.15 -1.67 1.96
CA VAL A 82 1.55 -2.07 3.25
C VAL A 82 1.21 -3.55 3.27
N ASN A 83 0.72 -4.11 2.15
CA ASN A 83 0.10 -5.44 2.13
C ASN A 83 1.03 -6.56 1.66
N HIS A 84 2.21 -6.22 1.14
CA HIS A 84 3.18 -7.16 0.60
C HIS A 84 4.56 -6.85 1.12
N ASN A 85 5.50 -7.78 0.92
CA ASN A 85 6.92 -7.43 1.03
C ASN A 85 7.20 -6.24 0.09
N PRO A 86 7.64 -5.08 0.60
CA PRO A 86 7.68 -3.84 -0.18
C PRO A 86 8.57 -3.89 -1.43
N THR A 87 9.56 -4.79 -1.46
CA THR A 87 10.46 -4.95 -2.62
C THR A 87 9.68 -5.31 -3.89
N ASN A 88 8.65 -6.14 -3.79
CA ASN A 88 7.89 -6.61 -4.95
C ASN A 88 7.06 -5.48 -5.60
N PRO A 89 6.22 -4.72 -4.86
CA PRO A 89 5.52 -3.54 -5.38
C PRO A 89 6.43 -2.53 -6.07
N VAL A 90 7.59 -2.23 -5.48
CA VAL A 90 8.54 -1.27 -6.06
C VAL A 90 9.06 -1.78 -7.39
N LYS A 91 9.44 -3.06 -7.47
CA LYS A 91 9.89 -3.69 -8.72
C LYS A 91 8.80 -3.72 -9.79
N TRP A 92 7.54 -4.00 -9.43
CA TRP A 92 6.43 -3.97 -10.38
C TRP A 92 6.28 -2.60 -11.03
N MET A 93 6.32 -1.53 -10.21
CA MET A 93 6.28 -0.15 -10.68
C MET A 93 7.49 0.19 -11.57
N GLN A 94 8.71 -0.10 -11.10
CA GLN A 94 9.96 0.20 -11.81
C GLN A 94 10.00 -0.44 -13.21
N SER A 95 9.59 -1.71 -13.33
CA SER A 95 9.50 -2.38 -14.62
C SER A 95 8.50 -1.72 -15.59
N ASN A 96 7.44 -1.07 -15.08
CA ASN A 96 6.42 -0.44 -15.91
C ASN A 96 6.81 0.97 -16.37
N ILE A 97 7.63 1.67 -15.58
CA ILE A 97 8.13 3.01 -15.91
C ILE A 97 9.48 2.98 -16.64
N GLY A 98 9.97 1.80 -17.03
CA GLY A 98 11.16 1.63 -17.87
C GLY A 98 12.48 1.90 -17.15
N VAL A 99 12.55 1.69 -15.84
CA VAL A 99 13.81 1.78 -15.07
C VAL A 99 14.24 0.41 -14.56
N LEU A 100 15.48 0.31 -14.07
CA LEU A 100 15.97 -0.91 -13.43
C LEU A 100 15.06 -1.28 -12.25
N ALA A 101 14.58 -2.52 -12.24
CA ALA A 101 13.71 -3.05 -11.19
C ALA A 101 14.53 -3.60 -10.01
N ASP A 102 15.26 -2.73 -9.33
CA ASP A 102 16.11 -3.06 -8.18
C ASP A 102 15.37 -3.08 -6.83
N GLY A 103 14.15 -2.52 -6.76
CA GLY A 103 13.37 -2.39 -5.55
C GLY A 103 13.71 -1.16 -4.70
N ILE A 104 14.53 -0.23 -5.20
CA ILE A 104 15.00 0.97 -4.50
C ILE A 104 14.45 2.23 -5.17
N ILE A 105 13.72 3.06 -4.41
CA ILE A 105 13.13 4.30 -4.95
C ILE A 105 14.13 5.45 -4.84
N GLY A 106 14.99 5.57 -5.86
CA GLY A 106 15.91 6.70 -6.03
C GLY A 106 15.34 7.84 -6.88
N PRO A 107 16.10 8.94 -7.06
CA PRO A 107 15.70 10.07 -7.92
C PRO A 107 15.35 9.67 -9.35
N ARG A 108 16.02 8.65 -9.91
CA ARG A 108 15.73 8.13 -11.26
C ARG A 108 14.35 7.49 -11.35
N THR A 109 13.96 6.71 -10.34
CA THR A 109 12.63 6.10 -10.26
C THR A 109 11.55 7.17 -10.18
N VAL A 110 11.74 8.17 -9.32
CA VAL A 110 10.79 9.28 -9.18
C VAL A 110 10.66 10.08 -10.47
N ALA A 111 11.78 10.45 -11.11
CA ALA A 111 11.76 11.18 -12.36
C ALA A 111 11.04 10.41 -13.49
N ALA A 112 11.29 9.10 -13.59
CA ALA A 112 10.60 8.25 -14.58
C ALA A 112 9.10 8.12 -14.31
N ALA A 113 8.70 7.98 -13.03
CA ALA A 113 7.29 7.92 -12.66
C ALA A 113 6.58 9.25 -12.99
N GLN A 114 7.19 10.39 -12.63
CA GLN A 114 6.66 11.72 -12.94
C GLN A 114 6.58 12.01 -14.45
N ALA A 115 7.50 11.45 -15.24
CA ALA A 115 7.48 11.58 -16.69
C ALA A 115 6.49 10.62 -17.39
N SER A 116 5.80 9.74 -16.64
CA SER A 116 4.84 8.79 -17.22
C SER A 116 3.69 9.52 -17.89
N ARG A 117 3.47 9.20 -19.17
CA ARG A 117 2.34 9.71 -19.95
C ARG A 117 1.04 8.95 -19.71
N ASP A 118 1.13 7.78 -19.06
CA ASP A 118 -0.01 6.95 -18.71
C ASP A 118 0.11 6.42 -17.26
N PRO A 119 -0.08 7.28 -16.25
CA PRO A 119 -0.04 6.85 -14.85
C PRO A 119 -1.11 5.81 -14.49
N VAL A 120 -2.25 5.81 -15.19
CA VAL A 120 -3.34 4.85 -14.99
C VAL A 120 -2.93 3.46 -15.51
N GLY A 121 -2.33 3.39 -16.69
CA GLY A 121 -1.77 2.15 -17.24
C GLY A 121 -0.69 1.55 -16.36
N VAL A 122 0.21 2.38 -15.82
CA VAL A 122 1.24 1.91 -14.86
C VAL A 122 0.60 1.28 -13.62
N ALA A 123 -0.40 1.95 -13.02
CA ALA A 123 -1.11 1.44 -11.85
C ALA A 123 -1.92 0.16 -12.16
N THR A 124 -2.51 0.08 -13.35
CA THR A 124 -3.22 -1.12 -13.82
C THR A 124 -2.26 -2.30 -13.93
N GLU A 125 -1.10 -2.11 -14.56
CA GLU A 125 -0.11 -3.17 -14.72
C GLU A 125 0.54 -3.58 -13.39
N MET A 126 0.73 -2.63 -12.45
CA MET A 126 1.11 -2.98 -11.07
C MET A 126 0.07 -3.92 -10.43
N THR A 127 -1.22 -3.67 -10.66
CA THR A 127 -2.32 -4.50 -10.14
C THR A 127 -2.33 -5.88 -10.78
N VAL A 128 -2.06 -5.99 -12.08
CA VAL A 128 -1.91 -7.27 -12.80
C VAL A 128 -0.77 -8.08 -12.19
N LYS A 129 0.42 -7.49 -12.06
CA LYS A 129 1.58 -8.16 -11.44
C LYS A 129 1.33 -8.59 -10.01
N ARG A 130 0.61 -7.77 -9.25
CA ARG A 130 0.18 -8.10 -7.88
C ARG A 130 -0.76 -9.30 -7.86
N VAL A 131 -1.71 -9.39 -8.78
CA VAL A 131 -2.62 -10.54 -8.93
C VAL A 131 -1.84 -11.80 -9.28
N GLU A 132 -0.89 -11.73 -10.21
CA GLU A 132 -0.05 -12.89 -10.54
C GLU A 132 0.84 -13.32 -9.38
N TYR A 133 1.40 -12.38 -8.61
CA TYR A 133 2.17 -12.70 -7.42
C TYR A 133 1.34 -13.42 -6.36
N VAL A 134 0.13 -12.93 -6.04
CA VAL A 134 -0.65 -13.56 -4.96
C VAL A 134 -1.11 -14.96 -5.31
N LYS A 135 -1.25 -15.30 -6.60
CA LYS A 135 -1.53 -16.68 -7.06
C LYS A 135 -0.41 -17.67 -6.69
N THR A 136 0.81 -17.19 -6.46
CA THR A 136 1.94 -18.05 -6.08
C THR A 136 2.06 -18.27 -4.57
N LEU A 137 1.23 -17.62 -3.76
CA LEU A 137 1.30 -17.72 -2.30
C LEU A 137 0.59 -18.99 -1.79
N PRO A 138 1.10 -19.65 -0.74
CA PRO A 138 0.52 -20.89 -0.21
C PRO A 138 -0.96 -20.78 0.16
N ASP A 139 -1.38 -19.62 0.67
CA ASP A 139 -2.75 -19.42 1.16
C ASP A 139 -3.74 -18.99 0.06
N TYR A 140 -3.29 -18.85 -1.19
CA TYR A 140 -4.12 -18.44 -2.31
C TYR A 140 -5.40 -19.28 -2.50
N PRO A 141 -5.39 -20.63 -2.38
CA PRO A 141 -6.61 -21.43 -2.52
C PRO A 141 -7.72 -21.03 -1.55
N ARG A 142 -7.36 -20.50 -0.37
CA ARG A 142 -8.31 -20.08 0.67
C ARG A 142 -8.73 -18.61 0.53
N PHE A 143 -7.79 -17.70 0.22
CA PHE A 143 -8.04 -16.25 0.30
C PHE A 143 -8.03 -15.52 -1.05
N GLY A 144 -7.70 -16.19 -2.16
CA GLY A 144 -7.45 -15.56 -3.46
C GLY A 144 -8.59 -14.68 -3.98
N LYS A 145 -9.86 -15.12 -3.81
CA LYS A 145 -11.03 -14.31 -4.20
C LYS A 145 -11.10 -12.99 -3.44
N GLY A 146 -10.80 -13.00 -2.14
CA GLY A 146 -10.77 -11.80 -1.29
C GLY A 146 -9.66 -10.84 -1.72
N TRP A 147 -8.46 -11.37 -1.97
CA TRP A 147 -7.34 -10.58 -2.47
C TRP A 147 -7.62 -9.92 -3.81
N HIS A 148 -8.19 -10.65 -4.78
CA HIS A 148 -8.54 -10.06 -6.08
C HIS A 148 -9.55 -8.92 -5.94
N ALA A 149 -10.62 -9.11 -5.17
CA ALA A 149 -11.61 -8.07 -4.94
C ALA A 149 -10.99 -6.83 -4.28
N ARG A 150 -10.11 -7.02 -3.30
CA ARG A 150 -9.35 -5.95 -2.64
C ARG A 150 -8.46 -5.19 -3.62
N HIS A 151 -7.70 -5.91 -4.47
CA HIS A 151 -6.78 -5.29 -5.43
C HIS A 151 -7.52 -4.41 -6.45
N VAL A 152 -8.65 -4.90 -6.98
CA VAL A 152 -9.48 -4.12 -7.91
C VAL A 152 -10.03 -2.87 -7.22
N ARG A 153 -10.53 -2.99 -5.98
CA ARG A 153 -11.03 -1.84 -5.21
C ARG A 153 -9.94 -0.81 -4.92
N ALA A 154 -8.73 -1.25 -4.58
CA ALA A 154 -7.58 -0.37 -4.36
C ALA A 154 -7.21 0.41 -5.63
N LEU A 155 -7.15 -0.26 -6.79
CA LEU A 155 -6.92 0.41 -8.07
C LEU A 155 -8.02 1.43 -8.39
N SER A 156 -9.29 1.04 -8.26
CA SER A 156 -10.42 1.93 -8.52
C SER A 156 -10.41 3.17 -7.63
N ALA A 157 -10.11 3.00 -6.34
CA ALA A 157 -10.01 4.12 -5.42
C ALA A 157 -8.81 5.03 -5.76
N ALA A 158 -7.66 4.44 -6.10
CA ALA A 158 -6.49 5.19 -6.54
C ALA A 158 -6.77 6.05 -7.78
N ILE A 159 -7.56 5.53 -8.73
CA ILE A 159 -7.96 6.28 -9.94
C ILE A 159 -9.00 7.37 -9.63
N SER A 160 -9.88 7.16 -8.65
CA SER A 160 -11.05 8.03 -8.45
C SER A 160 -10.83 9.17 -7.46
N ASN A 161 -9.97 8.97 -6.46
CA ASN A 161 -9.76 9.92 -5.37
C ASN A 161 -8.96 11.18 -5.76
N TRP A 162 -8.35 11.19 -6.95
CA TRP A 162 -7.47 12.27 -7.44
C TRP A 162 -7.87 12.75 -8.84
N ARG A 163 -9.18 12.69 -9.15
CA ARG A 163 -9.78 13.35 -10.31
C ARG A 163 -10.20 14.78 -10.01
#